data_AF-K4JY67-F1
#
_entry.id   AF-K4JY67-F1
#
_cell.length_a   1.000
_cell.length_b   1.000
_cell.length_c   1.000
_cell.angle_alpha   90.00
_cell.angle_beta   90.00
_cell.angle_gamma   90.00
#
_symmetry.space_group_name_H-M   'P 1'
#
loop_
_entity.id
_entity.type
_entity.pdbx_description
1 polymer ?
#
loop_
_entity_poly.entity_id
_entity_poly.type
_entity_poly.pdbx_seq_one_letter_code
_entity_poly.pdbx_strand_id
1 'polypeptide(L)' 'GDDCIAVKSGKKIMADEYYRPCEDLLIRNCYMGEGHGGVVFGSESSCGIRNVDVSKCIFKNTDRGIRIKT' A
#
# COMPACT_ATOMS: atom_id res chain seq x y z
N GLY A 1 -6.39 -15.11 -0.94
CA GLY A 1 -5.08 -14.42 -0.89
C GLY A 1 -5.12 -13.39 0.21
N ASP A 2 -4.23 -12.39 0.19
CA ASP A 2 -4.31 -11.20 1.05
C ASP A 2 -4.38 -9.95 0.16
N ASP A 3 -3.71 -8.85 0.50
CA ASP A 3 -3.62 -7.64 -0.30
C ASP A 3 -2.80 -7.88 -1.60
N CYS A 4 -3.25 -7.39 -2.76
CA CYS A 4 -2.54 -7.55 -4.04
C CYS A 4 -1.24 -6.73 -4.07
N ILE A 5 -1.30 -5.47 -3.64
CA ILE A 5 -0.14 -4.60 -3.41
C ILE A 5 -0.24 -4.02 -2.01
N ALA A 6 0.72 -4.34 -1.15
CA ALA A 6 0.84 -3.78 0.19
C ALA A 6 2.01 -2.78 0.25
N VAL A 7 1.71 -1.50 0.50
CA VAL A 7 2.68 -0.42 0.68
C VAL A 7 2.90 -0.21 2.17
N LYS A 8 4.16 -0.33 2.62
CA LYS A 8 4.53 -0.26 4.04
C LYS A 8 5.73 0.66 4.23
N SER A 9 5.88 1.19 5.43
CA SER A 9 7.00 2.05 5.82
C SER A 9 7.48 1.69 7.23
N GLY A 10 7.49 0.40 7.58
CA GLY A 10 8.05 -0.10 8.83
C GLY A 10 7.15 0.04 10.07
N LYS A 11 7.57 -0.65 11.13
CA LYS A 11 6.96 -0.59 12.46
C LYS A 11 7.60 0.51 13.29
N LYS A 12 7.00 0.83 14.45
CA LYS A 12 7.45 1.89 15.36
C LYS A 12 8.97 1.95 15.56
N ILE A 13 9.62 0.83 15.88
CA ILE A 13 11.07 0.79 16.14
C ILE A 13 11.90 1.28 14.94
N MET A 14 11.43 1.06 13.71
CA MET A 14 12.10 1.56 12.51
C MET A 14 11.91 3.05 12.31
N ALA A 15 10.79 3.63 12.76
CA ALA A 15 10.62 5.07 12.74
C ALA A 15 11.56 5.76 13.74
N ASP A 16 11.83 5.11 14.87
CA ASP A 16 12.73 5.62 15.90
C ASP A 16 14.21 5.51 15.48
N GLU A 17 14.62 4.39 14.86
CA GLU A 17 16.03 4.10 14.56
C GLU A 17 16.45 4.39 13.11
N TYR A 18 15.54 4.21 12.15
CA TYR A 18 15.85 4.17 10.72
C TYR A 18 14.77 4.85 9.89
N TYR A 19 14.32 6.04 10.31
CA TYR A 19 13.23 6.78 9.67
C TYR A 19 13.41 6.86 8.14
N ARG A 20 12.65 6.03 7.43
CA ARG A 20 12.70 5.86 5.97
C ARG A 20 11.27 5.77 5.45
N PRO A 21 10.67 6.89 5.00
CA PRO A 21 9.32 6.88 4.45
C PRO A 21 9.26 6.07 3.15
N CYS A 22 8.08 5.55 2.85
CA CYS A 22 7.77 5.00 1.53
C CYS A 22 7.12 6.11 0.71
N GLU A 23 7.85 6.69 -0.24
CA GLU A 23 7.44 7.88 -0.96
C GLU A 23 7.70 7.81 -2.47
N ASP A 24 6.98 8.66 -3.21
CA ASP A 24 7.12 8.84 -4.66
C ASP A 24 6.86 7.56 -5.48
N LEU A 25 5.76 6.87 -5.16
CA LEU A 25 5.35 5.64 -5.86
C LEU A 25 4.33 5.89 -6.96
N LEU A 26 4.52 5.23 -8.10
CA LEU A 26 3.55 5.12 -9.18
C LEU A 26 3.12 3.65 -9.36
N ILE A 27 1.85 3.37 -9.12
CA ILE A 27 1.21 2.07 -9.37
C ILE A 27 0.23 2.25 -10.53
N ARG A 28 0.56 1.71 -11.70
CA ARG A 28 -0.20 2.00 -12.92
C ARG A 28 -0.31 0.85 -13.89
N ASN A 29 -1.45 0.79 -14.60
CA ASN A 29 -1.75 -0.20 -15.64
C ASN A 29 -1.78 -1.65 -15.12
N CYS A 30 -2.19 -1.85 -13.86
CA CYS A 30 -2.24 -3.17 -13.25
C CYS A 30 -3.66 -3.76 -13.27
N TYR A 31 -3.76 -5.08 -13.46
CA TYR A 31 -4.96 -5.86 -13.15
C TYR A 31 -4.77 -6.55 -11.79
N MET A 32 -5.61 -6.20 -10.82
CA MET A 32 -5.64 -6.78 -9.48
C MET A 32 -6.90 -7.64 -9.36
N GLY A 33 -6.70 -8.96 -9.28
CA GLY A 33 -7.76 -9.96 -9.18
C GLY A 33 -8.26 -10.17 -7.74
N GLU A 34 -8.55 -11.41 -7.36
CA GLU A 34 -9.04 -11.74 -6.01
C GLU A 34 -7.99 -11.43 -4.92
N GLY A 35 -8.39 -10.65 -3.91
CA GLY A 35 -7.55 -10.25 -2.78
C GLY A 35 -8.31 -9.42 -1.74
N HIS A 36 -7.82 -9.42 -0.49
CA HIS A 36 -8.41 -8.64 0.62
C HIS A 36 -8.33 -7.11 0.41
N GLY A 37 -7.45 -6.68 -0.48
CA GLY A 37 -7.34 -5.31 -0.96
C GLY A 37 -6.54 -5.23 -2.25
N GLY A 38 -6.89 -4.30 -3.14
CA GLY A 38 -6.13 -4.06 -4.37
C GLY A 38 -4.80 -3.37 -4.07
N VAL A 39 -4.87 -2.10 -3.68
CA VAL A 39 -3.72 -1.36 -3.12
C VAL A 39 -4.02 -1.06 -1.66
N VAL A 40 -3.15 -1.55 -0.77
CA VAL A 40 -3.30 -1.38 0.66
C VAL A 40 -2.10 -0.67 1.24
N PHE A 41 -2.36 0.41 1.96
CA PHE A 41 -1.36 1.17 2.70
C PHE A 41 -1.37 0.71 4.15
N GLY A 42 -0.25 0.20 4.63
CA GLY A 42 -0.06 -0.30 6.00
C GLY A 42 -0.28 -1.82 6.17
N SER A 43 -0.54 -2.31 7.38
CA SER A 43 -0.65 -1.53 8.63
C SER A 43 0.67 -0.91 9.07
N GLU A 44 1.80 -1.56 8.82
CA GLU A 44 3.13 -1.03 9.16
C GLU A 44 3.46 0.25 8.37
N SER A 45 3.08 1.40 8.93
CA SER A 45 3.12 2.72 8.29
C SER A 45 3.87 3.76 9.15
N SER A 46 4.69 3.31 10.10
CA SER A 46 5.25 4.18 11.14
C SER A 46 6.26 5.21 10.63
N CYS A 47 7.04 4.91 9.58
CA CYS A 47 7.92 5.92 8.97
C CYS A 47 7.20 6.87 7.98
N GLY A 48 5.89 6.68 7.76
CA GLY A 48 5.09 7.47 6.81
C GLY A 48 5.06 6.90 5.38
N ILE A 49 3.89 7.06 4.75
CA ILE A 49 3.67 6.78 3.32
C ILE A 49 3.11 8.05 2.69
N ARG A 50 3.76 8.58 1.65
CA ARG A 50 3.35 9.86 1.02
C ARG A 50 3.64 9.88 -0.49
N ASN A 51 2.93 10.74 -1.20
CA ASN A 51 3.05 10.91 -2.65
C ASN A 51 2.96 9.58 -3.44
N VAL A 52 1.80 8.93 -3.36
CA VAL A 52 1.53 7.69 -4.11
C VAL A 52 0.44 7.94 -5.15
N ASP A 53 0.77 7.75 -6.43
CA ASP A 53 -0.18 7.75 -7.54
C ASP A 53 -0.61 6.32 -7.88
N VAL A 54 -1.93 6.09 -7.86
CA VAL A 54 -2.52 4.82 -8.33
C VAL A 54 -3.45 5.13 -9.48
N SER A 55 -3.07 4.79 -10.70
CA SER A 55 -3.80 5.22 -11.90
C SER A 55 -3.94 4.13 -12.95
N LYS A 56 -5.06 4.13 -13.69
CA LYS A 56 -5.35 3.18 -14.78
C LYS A 56 -5.26 1.70 -14.36
N CYS A 57 -5.70 1.40 -13.15
CA CYS A 57 -5.74 0.03 -12.63
C CYS A 57 -7.15 -0.55 -12.71
N ILE A 58 -7.25 -1.86 -12.92
CA ILE A 58 -8.50 -2.61 -12.85
C ILE A 58 -8.48 -3.44 -11.57
N PHE A 59 -9.42 -3.18 -10.67
CA PHE A 59 -9.64 -3.94 -9.44
C PHE A 59 -10.84 -4.85 -9.67
N LYS A 60 -10.62 -6.14 -9.86
CA LYS A 60 -11.67 -7.11 -10.17
C LYS A 60 -11.76 -8.17 -9.09
N ASN A 61 -12.89 -8.21 -8.40
CA ASN A 61 -13.19 -9.15 -7.31
C ASN A 61 -12.26 -9.03 -6.09
N THR A 62 -11.60 -7.88 -5.90
CA THR A 62 -10.98 -7.54 -4.61
C THR A 62 -12.06 -7.19 -3.59
N ASP A 63 -11.88 -7.56 -2.32
CA ASP A 63 -12.79 -7.14 -1.24
C ASP A 63 -12.88 -5.61 -1.13
N ARG A 64 -11.74 -4.92 -1.36
CA ARG A 64 -11.59 -3.47 -1.31
C ARG A 64 -10.62 -3.02 -2.39
N GLY A 65 -10.95 -2.02 -3.21
CA GLY A 65 -10.04 -1.51 -4.24
C GLY A 65 -8.80 -0.83 -3.63
N ILE A 66 -9.04 0.18 -2.78
CA ILE A 66 -8.00 0.86 -2.00
C ILE A 66 -8.32 0.71 -0.51
N ARG A 67 -7.31 0.44 0.32
CA ARG A 67 -7.48 0.31 1.78
C ARG A 67 -6.33 0.96 2.54
N ILE A 68 -6.63 1.65 3.64
CA ILE A 68 -5.62 2.22 4.54
C ILE A 68 -5.78 1.52 5.90
N LYS A 69 -4.67 1.06 6.46
CA LYS A 69 -4.52 0.40 7.77
C LYS A 69 -3.37 1.10 8.49
N THR A 70 -3.42 1.24 9.82
CA THR A 70 -2.34 1.82 10.63
C THR A 70 -2.08 0.95 11.85
#